data_AF-A0A8T6DKB7-F1
#
_entry.id   AF-A0A8T6DKB7-F1
#
_cell.length_a   1.000
_cell.length_b   1.000
_cell.length_c   1.000
_cell.angle_alpha   90.00
_cell.angle_beta   90.00
_cell.angle_gamma   90.00
#
_symmetry.space_group_name_H-M   'P 1'
#
loop_
_entity.id
_entity.type
_entity.pdbx_description
1 polymer ?
#
loop_
_entity_poly.entity_id
_entity_poly.type
_entity_poly.pdbx_seq_one_letter_code
_entity_poly.pdbx_strand_id
1 'polypeptide(L)'
;GLGISGINGEVMPGQWEFQVGPLGALDVSDQLWVARWLLYRTGEDFDINATLDPKPARGDWNGAGAHTNFSTNAMRSSYQPNIDAAEALKTRHDLHIANYGYRIEERLTGLHETASYKEFKYGVSDRGASVRIPWQVEVEGKGYIEDRRPNANMDPYTVTRLIMETVGDVAMAK
;
A
#
# COMPACT_ATOMS: atom_id res chain seq x y z
N GLY A 1 4.17 5.44 21.17
CA GLY A 1 2.76 5.03 21.36
C GLY A 1 2.27 4.33 20.11
N LEU A 2 2.27 5.04 18.98
CA LEU A 2 2.06 4.43 17.66
C LEU A 2 3.34 3.76 17.16
N GLY A 3 3.19 2.67 16.40
CA GLY A 3 4.26 1.93 15.74
C GLY A 3 4.74 2.62 14.47
N ILE A 4 5.19 3.88 14.59
CA ILE A 4 5.81 4.61 13.48
C ILE A 4 7.20 4.03 13.25
N SER A 5 7.48 3.58 12.03
CA SER A 5 8.76 2.97 11.64
C SER A 5 9.68 3.90 10.86
N GLY A 6 9.16 5.00 10.33
CA GLY A 6 9.98 5.98 9.61
C GLY A 6 9.17 7.15 9.06
N ILE A 7 9.90 8.13 8.49
CA ILE A 7 9.40 9.25 7.72
C ILE A 7 10.39 9.59 6.60
N ASN A 8 9.90 10.15 5.48
CA ASN A 8 10.74 10.71 4.42
C ASN A 8 10.01 11.82 3.66
N GLY A 9 10.77 12.72 3.04
CA GLY A 9 10.25 13.60 2.00
C GLY A 9 9.95 12.80 0.73
N GLU A 10 8.85 13.11 0.07
CA GLU A 10 8.44 12.47 -1.18
C GLU A 10 8.84 13.30 -2.41
N VAL A 11 8.59 12.76 -3.60
CA VAL A 11 9.04 13.33 -4.87
C VAL A 11 8.47 14.73 -5.14
N MET A 12 7.18 14.94 -4.85
CA MET A 12 6.55 16.25 -5.06
C MET A 12 6.92 17.22 -3.94
N PRO A 13 7.33 18.47 -4.22
CA PRO A 13 7.59 19.48 -3.19
C PRO A 13 6.36 19.67 -2.29
N GLY A 14 6.55 19.52 -0.97
CA GLY A 14 5.48 19.58 0.03
C GLY A 14 4.78 18.24 0.30
N GLN A 15 5.15 17.16 -0.41
CA GLN A 15 4.69 15.80 -0.15
C GLN A 15 5.63 15.09 0.83
N TRP A 16 5.04 14.32 1.75
CA TRP A 16 5.76 13.57 2.78
C TRP A 16 5.12 12.20 2.97
N GLU A 17 5.91 11.25 3.46
CA GLU A 17 5.47 9.92 3.84
C GLU A 17 5.85 9.63 5.30
N PHE A 18 5.00 8.87 5.99
CA PHE A 18 5.30 8.21 7.25
C PHE A 18 4.86 6.75 7.18
N GLN A 19 5.58 5.86 7.83
CA GLN A 19 5.28 4.43 7.82
C GLN A 19 4.75 3.96 9.18
N VAL A 20 3.67 3.18 9.19
CA VAL A 20 3.08 2.53 10.37
C VAL A 20 3.24 1.02 10.24
N GLY A 21 3.82 0.37 11.25
CA GLY A 21 4.01 -1.08 11.27
C GLY A 21 5.47 -1.51 11.48
N PRO A 22 5.74 -2.83 11.54
CA PRO A 22 4.82 -3.94 11.28
C PRO A 22 3.87 -4.22 12.45
N LEU A 23 2.59 -4.49 12.16
CA LEU A 23 1.52 -4.73 13.14
C LEU A 23 0.48 -5.72 12.58
N GLY A 24 -0.43 -6.20 13.44
CA GLY A 24 -1.62 -6.95 13.00
C GLY A 24 -2.61 -6.06 12.23
N ALA A 25 -3.51 -6.66 11.45
CA ALA A 25 -4.41 -5.91 10.56
C ALA A 25 -5.35 -4.93 11.28
N LEU A 26 -5.86 -5.29 12.46
CA LEU A 26 -6.68 -4.37 13.27
C LEU A 26 -5.80 -3.26 13.85
N ASP A 27 -4.69 -3.61 14.51
CA ASP A 27 -3.80 -2.63 15.14
C ASP A 27 -3.22 -1.61 14.14
N VAL A 28 -2.80 -2.05 12.95
CA VAL A 28 -2.27 -1.14 11.92
C VAL A 28 -3.35 -0.19 11.43
N SER A 29 -4.60 -0.66 11.35
CA SER A 29 -5.73 0.15 10.91
C SER A 29 -6.11 1.20 11.94
N ASP A 30 -6.22 0.80 13.20
CA ASP A 30 -6.46 1.71 14.33
C ASP A 30 -5.36 2.79 14.40
N GLN A 31 -4.10 2.35 14.35
CA GLN A 31 -2.97 3.28 14.50
C GLN A 31 -2.79 4.20 13.30
N LEU A 32 -3.08 3.75 12.07
CA LEU A 32 -3.03 4.64 10.90
C LEU A 32 -4.13 5.71 10.97
N TRP A 33 -5.34 5.37 11.41
CA TRP A 33 -6.39 6.35 11.62
C TRP A 33 -6.02 7.39 12.68
N VAL A 34 -5.47 6.96 13.81
CA VAL A 34 -4.99 7.87 14.86
C VAL A 34 -3.82 8.72 14.36
N ALA A 35 -2.88 8.14 13.61
CA ALA A 35 -1.77 8.88 13.01
C ALA A 35 -2.26 9.97 12.04
N ARG A 36 -3.25 9.66 11.19
CA ARG A 36 -3.89 10.64 10.29
C ARG A 36 -4.60 11.74 11.06
N TRP A 37 -5.32 11.41 12.14
CA TRP A 37 -5.94 12.42 13.00
C TRP A 37 -4.89 13.36 13.61
N LEU A 38 -3.78 12.82 14.12
CA LEU A 38 -2.66 13.61 14.65
C LEU A 38 -2.00 14.48 13.59
N LEU A 39 -1.86 14.00 12.35
CA LEU A 39 -1.35 14.78 11.23
C LEU A 39 -2.18 16.05 11.02
N TYR A 40 -3.50 15.92 10.92
CA TYR A 40 -4.39 17.07 10.76
C TYR A 40 -4.35 17.98 12.00
N ARG A 41 -4.46 17.41 13.19
CA ARG A 41 -4.48 18.18 14.44
C ARG A 41 -3.20 18.95 14.67
N THR A 42 -2.04 18.38 14.32
CA THR A 42 -0.75 19.07 14.40
C THR A 42 -0.67 20.18 13.36
N GLY A 43 -1.15 19.94 12.13
CA GLY A 43 -1.18 20.95 11.06
C GLY A 43 -1.93 22.24 11.44
N GLU A 44 -2.99 22.12 12.24
CA GLU A 44 -3.76 23.27 12.76
C GLU A 44 -2.88 24.27 13.53
N ASP A 45 -1.92 23.79 14.34
CA ASP A 45 -1.05 24.67 15.14
C ASP A 45 -0.03 25.44 14.27
N PHE A 46 0.17 25.02 13.02
CA PHE A 46 1.10 25.62 12.06
C PHE A 46 0.41 26.31 10.87
N ASP A 47 -0.94 26.39 10.88
CA ASP A 47 -1.74 26.92 9.75
C ASP A 47 -1.47 26.15 8.43
N ILE A 48 -1.27 24.83 8.53
CA ILE A 48 -0.99 23.93 7.40
C ILE A 48 -2.13 22.92 7.27
N ASN A 49 -2.61 22.73 6.03
CA ASN A 49 -3.58 21.69 5.69
C ASN A 49 -2.88 20.50 5.02
N ALA A 50 -2.98 19.33 5.64
CA ALA A 50 -2.65 18.06 4.97
C ALA A 50 -3.82 17.61 4.08
N THR A 51 -3.53 16.87 3.01
CA THR A 51 -4.54 16.20 2.18
C THR A 51 -4.09 14.79 1.84
N LEU A 52 -5.04 13.87 1.81
CA LEU A 52 -4.82 12.49 1.36
C LEU A 52 -5.41 12.25 -0.05
N ASP A 53 -5.78 13.31 -0.77
CA ASP A 53 -6.19 13.20 -2.17
C ASP A 53 -5.09 12.48 -2.98
N PRO A 54 -5.42 11.44 -3.77
CA PRO A 54 -4.41 10.65 -4.48
C PRO A 54 -3.71 11.40 -5.61
N LYS A 55 -4.26 12.53 -6.07
CA LYS A 55 -3.68 13.36 -7.12
C LYS A 55 -3.97 14.85 -6.82
N PRO A 56 -3.30 15.43 -5.81
CA PRO A 56 -3.61 16.78 -5.33
C PRO A 56 -3.22 17.86 -6.36
N ALA A 57 -2.16 17.62 -7.14
CA ALA A 57 -1.79 18.45 -8.29
C ALA A 57 -1.93 17.64 -9.60
N ARG A 58 -2.68 18.21 -10.56
CA ARG A 58 -2.83 17.63 -11.89
C ARG A 58 -1.61 17.95 -12.77
N GLY A 59 -1.37 17.11 -13.76
CA GLY A 59 -0.21 17.21 -14.67
C GLY A 59 0.94 16.31 -14.24
N ASP A 60 2.16 16.78 -14.52
CA ASP A 60 3.43 16.05 -14.35
C ASP A 60 3.95 16.10 -12.90
N TRP A 61 3.05 15.79 -11.96
CA TRP A 61 3.34 15.71 -10.52
C TRP A 61 3.00 14.33 -10.00
N ASN A 62 3.77 13.83 -9.03
CA ASN A 62 3.49 12.53 -8.42
C ASN A 62 2.12 12.51 -7.73
N GLY A 63 1.48 11.34 -7.73
CA GLY A 63 0.31 11.10 -6.89
C GLY A 63 0.70 10.65 -5.48
N ALA A 64 -0.27 10.51 -4.60
CA ALA A 64 -0.10 10.02 -3.24
C ALA A 64 -0.73 8.62 -3.09
N GLY A 65 0.09 7.63 -2.75
CA GLY A 65 -0.33 6.25 -2.48
C GLY A 65 -0.33 5.93 -0.99
N ALA A 66 -0.85 4.75 -0.64
CA ALA A 66 -0.69 4.14 0.67
C ALA A 66 -0.18 2.70 0.46
N HIS A 67 1.09 2.56 0.08
CA HIS A 67 1.68 1.26 -0.18
C HIS A 67 1.55 0.35 1.05
N THR A 68 1.00 -0.84 0.84
CA THR A 68 0.68 -1.76 1.94
C THR A 68 1.57 -2.98 1.89
N ASN A 69 2.46 -3.09 2.87
CA ASN A 69 3.32 -4.26 3.04
C ASN A 69 2.56 -5.37 3.77
N PHE A 70 2.59 -6.60 3.24
CA PHE A 70 1.85 -7.73 3.79
C PHE A 70 2.70 -9.00 3.86
N SER A 71 2.59 -9.73 4.97
CA SER A 71 3.18 -11.07 5.11
C SER A 71 2.42 -11.96 6.09
N THR A 72 2.41 -13.26 5.79
CA THR A 72 1.99 -14.32 6.71
C THR A 72 3.19 -15.04 7.32
N ASN A 73 2.96 -15.92 8.30
CA ASN A 73 4.03 -16.79 8.85
C ASN A 73 4.70 -17.64 7.76
N ALA A 74 3.93 -18.13 6.78
CA ALA A 74 4.47 -18.91 5.67
C ALA A 74 5.37 -18.04 4.77
N MET A 75 4.93 -16.82 4.42
CA MET A 75 5.71 -15.87 3.62
C MET A 75 7.04 -15.47 4.27
N ARG A 76 7.05 -15.35 5.61
CA ARG A 76 8.28 -15.08 6.38
C ARG A 76 9.20 -16.28 6.55
N SER A 77 8.75 -17.46 6.13
CA SER A 77 9.49 -18.72 6.27
C SER A 77 9.99 -19.28 4.93
N SER A 78 9.34 -18.93 3.81
CA SER A 78 9.73 -19.38 2.48
C SER A 78 9.30 -18.40 1.38
N TYR A 79 9.89 -18.54 0.19
CA TYR A 79 9.70 -17.60 -0.91
C TYR A 79 8.37 -17.80 -1.63
N GLN A 80 8.02 -19.07 -1.94
CA GLN A 80 6.85 -19.42 -2.74
C GLN A 80 5.53 -18.80 -2.24
N PRO A 81 5.24 -18.72 -0.93
CA PRO A 81 4.03 -18.06 -0.45
C PRO A 81 3.94 -16.56 -0.81
N ASN A 82 5.05 -15.88 -1.08
CA ASN A 82 5.04 -14.49 -1.56
C ASN A 82 4.56 -14.42 -3.02
N ILE A 83 4.99 -15.36 -3.86
CA ILE A 83 4.51 -15.51 -5.24
C ILE A 83 3.03 -15.89 -5.25
N ASP A 84 2.64 -16.88 -4.43
CA ASP A 84 1.25 -17.32 -4.31
C ASP A 84 0.33 -16.18 -3.86
N ALA A 85 0.79 -15.33 -2.92
CA ALA A 85 0.04 -14.15 -2.48
C ALA A 85 -0.13 -13.11 -3.60
N ALA A 86 0.92 -12.85 -4.39
CA ALA A 86 0.83 -11.94 -5.53
C ALA A 86 -0.12 -12.46 -6.62
N GLU A 87 -0.08 -13.76 -6.93
CA GLU A 87 -1.01 -14.40 -7.88
C GLU A 87 -2.45 -14.41 -7.33
N ALA A 88 -2.64 -14.61 -6.03
CA ALA A 88 -3.97 -14.52 -5.40
C ALA A 88 -4.59 -13.13 -5.60
N LEU A 89 -3.81 -12.07 -5.36
CA LEU A 89 -4.26 -10.68 -5.54
C LEU A 89 -4.63 -10.35 -6.99
N LYS A 90 -4.01 -11.02 -7.97
CA LYS A 90 -4.36 -10.89 -9.39
C LYS A 90 -5.78 -11.36 -9.68
N THR A 91 -6.22 -12.45 -9.05
CA THR A 91 -7.55 -13.05 -9.31
C THR A 91 -8.72 -12.15 -8.91
N ARG A 92 -8.50 -11.22 -7.98
CA ARG A 92 -9.53 -10.29 -7.48
C ARG A 92 -9.17 -8.82 -7.76
N HIS A 93 -8.35 -8.55 -8.79
CA HIS A 93 -7.83 -7.21 -9.08
C HIS A 93 -8.90 -6.11 -9.08
N ASP A 94 -9.99 -6.30 -9.81
CA ASP A 94 -11.07 -5.31 -9.95
C ASP A 94 -11.75 -5.00 -8.62
N LEU A 95 -11.95 -6.02 -7.77
CA LEU A 95 -12.51 -5.84 -6.43
C LEU A 95 -11.61 -4.97 -5.56
N HIS A 96 -10.30 -5.23 -5.59
CA HIS A 96 -9.34 -4.42 -4.85
C HIS A 96 -9.33 -2.97 -5.36
N ILE A 97 -9.23 -2.75 -6.68
CA ILE A 97 -9.24 -1.40 -7.28
C ILE A 97 -10.50 -0.62 -6.89
N ALA A 98 -11.68 -1.24 -6.91
CA ALA A 98 -12.94 -0.60 -6.54
C ALA A 98 -13.00 -0.15 -5.06
N ASN A 99 -12.14 -0.71 -4.19
CA ASN A 99 -12.14 -0.46 -2.74
C ASN A 99 -10.85 0.20 -2.24
N TYR A 100 -9.91 0.53 -3.14
CA TYR A 100 -8.58 1.03 -2.81
C TYR A 100 -8.49 2.56 -2.76
N GLY A 101 -9.63 3.22 -2.63
CA GLY A 101 -9.76 4.65 -2.44
C GLY A 101 -10.39 5.35 -3.64
N TYR A 102 -10.98 6.51 -3.36
CA TYR A 102 -11.65 7.34 -4.36
C TYR A 102 -10.64 7.95 -5.35
N ARG A 103 -11.00 8.06 -6.64
CA ARG A 103 -10.21 8.64 -7.75
C ARG A 103 -8.89 7.92 -8.05
N ILE A 104 -8.88 6.60 -7.91
CA ILE A 104 -7.69 5.77 -8.19
C ILE A 104 -7.21 5.89 -9.64
N GLU A 105 -8.12 6.10 -10.59
CA GLU A 105 -7.86 6.28 -12.01
C GLU A 105 -7.03 7.53 -12.33
N GLU A 106 -7.05 8.54 -11.45
CA GLU A 106 -6.25 9.76 -11.63
C GLU A 106 -4.80 9.61 -11.17
N ARG A 107 -4.53 8.62 -10.31
CA ARG A 107 -3.18 8.30 -9.83
C ARG A 107 -2.56 7.15 -10.61
N LEU A 108 -3.27 6.03 -10.75
CA LEU A 108 -2.78 4.80 -11.35
C LEU A 108 -2.93 4.82 -12.88
N THR A 109 -2.11 5.63 -13.55
CA THR A 109 -2.17 5.83 -15.00
C THR A 109 -1.14 5.00 -15.77
N GLY A 110 -0.20 4.35 -15.07
CA GLY A 110 0.98 3.73 -15.70
C GLY A 110 2.20 4.66 -15.80
N LEU A 111 2.03 5.94 -15.44
CA LEU A 111 3.10 6.94 -15.38
C LEU A 111 3.54 7.16 -13.91
N HIS A 112 4.72 7.77 -13.72
CA HIS A 112 5.24 8.17 -12.39
C HIS A 112 5.29 7.03 -11.35
N GLU A 113 5.98 5.92 -11.68
CA GLU A 113 6.19 4.78 -10.76
C GLU A 113 4.90 4.09 -10.29
N THR A 114 3.87 4.06 -11.15
CA THR A 114 2.61 3.34 -10.90
C THR A 114 2.27 2.38 -12.04
N ALA A 115 1.57 1.30 -11.72
CA ALA A 115 0.86 0.49 -12.71
C ALA A 115 -0.46 1.18 -13.11
N SER A 116 -0.93 0.93 -14.33
CA SER A 116 -2.30 1.30 -14.73
C SER A 116 -3.33 0.56 -13.87
N TYR A 117 -4.40 1.23 -13.43
CA TYR A 117 -5.48 0.59 -12.66
C TYR A 117 -6.23 -0.51 -13.43
N LYS A 118 -6.03 -0.62 -14.76
CA LYS A 118 -6.67 -1.63 -15.62
C LYS A 118 -5.87 -2.92 -15.74
N GLU A 119 -4.61 -2.91 -15.32
CA GLU A 119 -3.69 -4.02 -15.49
C GLU A 119 -3.13 -4.44 -14.13
N PHE A 120 -3.00 -5.74 -13.93
CA PHE A 120 -2.27 -6.28 -12.79
C PHE A 120 -0.91 -6.80 -13.22
N LYS A 121 0.14 -6.30 -12.59
CA LYS A 121 1.53 -6.78 -12.75
C LYS A 121 2.16 -6.97 -11.39
N TYR A 122 2.96 -8.01 -11.24
CA TYR A 122 3.87 -8.14 -10.12
C TYR A 122 5.28 -8.46 -10.60
N GLY A 123 6.28 -8.05 -9.84
CA GLY A 123 7.68 -8.25 -10.21
C GLY A 123 8.64 -8.02 -9.05
N VAL A 124 9.84 -8.58 -9.16
CA VAL A 124 10.88 -8.35 -8.18
C VAL A 124 11.53 -6.99 -8.44
N SER A 125 11.52 -6.14 -7.41
CA SER A 125 12.00 -4.75 -7.44
C SER A 125 11.39 -3.85 -8.51
N ASP A 126 10.32 -4.29 -9.16
CA ASP A 126 9.61 -3.48 -10.15
C ASP A 126 8.73 -2.43 -9.45
N ARG A 127 9.13 -1.18 -9.55
CA ARG A 127 8.36 -0.04 -9.02
C ARG A 127 7.15 0.32 -9.87
N GLY A 128 7.12 -0.08 -11.14
CA GLY A 128 5.99 0.11 -12.05
C GLY A 128 4.93 -0.99 -11.95
N ALA A 129 5.17 -2.01 -11.12
CA ALA A 129 4.23 -3.09 -10.88
C ALA A 129 3.11 -2.69 -9.91
N SER A 130 1.99 -3.39 -9.98
CA SER A 130 0.89 -3.29 -9.03
C SER A 130 1.30 -3.84 -7.65
N VAL A 131 2.01 -4.96 -7.65
CA VAL A 131 2.58 -5.59 -6.46
C VAL A 131 4.08 -5.76 -6.65
N ARG A 132 4.87 -5.26 -5.71
CA ARG A 132 6.33 -5.39 -5.73
C ARG A 132 6.79 -6.43 -4.71
N ILE A 133 7.70 -7.30 -5.14
CA ILE A 133 8.47 -8.15 -4.24
C ILE A 133 9.83 -7.47 -4.05
N PRO A 134 10.20 -7.01 -2.84
CA PRO A 134 11.51 -6.38 -2.63
C PRO A 134 12.67 -7.32 -2.98
N TRP A 135 13.78 -6.79 -3.51
CA TRP A 135 14.94 -7.63 -3.87
C TRP A 135 15.46 -8.44 -2.68
N GLN A 136 15.42 -7.90 -1.46
CA GLN A 136 15.85 -8.61 -0.26
C GLN A 136 15.02 -9.89 -0.03
N VAL A 137 13.73 -9.86 -0.37
CA VAL A 137 12.84 -11.02 -0.22
C VAL A 137 13.19 -12.12 -1.22
N GLU A 138 13.62 -11.76 -2.43
CA GLU A 138 14.13 -12.71 -3.43
C GLU A 138 15.49 -13.30 -3.00
N VAL A 139 16.41 -12.45 -2.53
CA VAL A 139 17.75 -12.89 -2.09
C VAL A 139 17.69 -13.77 -0.84
N GLU A 140 16.89 -13.39 0.15
CA GLU A 140 16.74 -14.15 1.41
C GLU A 140 15.79 -15.34 1.27
N GLY A 141 15.03 -15.40 0.17
CA GLY A 141 14.05 -16.45 -0.10
C GLY A 141 12.87 -16.48 0.88
N LYS A 142 12.52 -15.33 1.49
CA LYS A 142 11.40 -15.16 2.44
C LYS A 142 11.17 -13.68 2.73
N GLY A 143 9.98 -13.32 3.20
CA GLY A 143 9.68 -11.96 3.66
C GLY A 143 8.23 -11.53 3.46
N TYR A 144 8.01 -10.53 2.60
CA TYR A 144 6.74 -9.84 2.40
C TYR A 144 6.56 -9.37 0.96
N ILE A 145 5.34 -8.98 0.61
CA ILE A 145 5.00 -8.28 -0.65
C ILE A 145 4.53 -6.85 -0.34
N GLU A 146 4.68 -5.95 -1.30
CA GLU A 146 4.18 -4.57 -1.24
C GLU A 146 3.08 -4.37 -2.28
N ASP A 147 1.83 -4.17 -1.85
CA ASP A 147 0.75 -3.74 -2.72
C ASP A 147 0.79 -2.21 -2.90
N ARG A 148 1.11 -1.76 -4.12
CA ARG A 148 1.31 -0.34 -4.46
C ARG A 148 0.04 0.33 -4.98
N ARG A 149 -1.04 -0.43 -5.10
CA ARG A 149 -2.31 0.05 -5.66
C ARG A 149 -3.18 0.88 -4.71
N PRO A 150 -3.12 0.80 -3.36
CA PRO A 150 -3.97 1.64 -2.53
C PRO A 150 -3.63 3.13 -2.65
N ASN A 151 -4.66 3.99 -2.70
CA ASN A 151 -4.51 5.44 -2.66
C ASN A 151 -4.20 5.95 -1.25
N ALA A 152 -3.62 7.14 -1.13
CA ALA A 152 -3.40 7.79 0.16
C ALA A 152 -4.69 7.96 1.00
N ASN A 153 -5.85 8.15 0.35
CA ASN A 153 -7.17 8.25 0.99
C ASN A 153 -7.86 6.91 1.28
N MET A 154 -7.19 5.77 1.08
CA MET A 154 -7.80 4.47 1.36
C MET A 154 -8.18 4.33 2.84
N ASP A 155 -9.19 3.52 3.12
CA ASP A 155 -9.53 3.09 4.48
C ASP A 155 -8.71 1.84 4.84
N PRO A 156 -7.84 1.89 5.87
CA PRO A 156 -7.00 0.76 6.22
C PRO A 156 -7.80 -0.49 6.56
N TYR A 157 -8.95 -0.36 7.24
CA TYR A 157 -9.76 -1.53 7.61
C TYR A 157 -10.22 -2.29 6.36
N THR A 158 -10.65 -1.54 5.33
CA THR A 158 -11.09 -2.10 4.06
C THR A 158 -9.93 -2.77 3.32
N VAL A 159 -8.78 -2.09 3.19
CA VAL A 159 -7.62 -2.61 2.46
C VAL A 159 -7.03 -3.85 3.15
N THR A 160 -6.79 -3.80 4.46
CA THR A 160 -6.22 -4.93 5.20
C THR A 160 -7.15 -6.14 5.17
N ARG A 161 -8.47 -5.92 5.31
CA ARG A 161 -9.47 -7.00 5.23
C ARG A 161 -9.44 -7.66 3.86
N LEU A 162 -9.46 -6.90 2.77
CA LEU A 162 -9.46 -7.46 1.41
C LEU A 162 -8.19 -8.23 1.09
N ILE A 163 -7.01 -7.75 1.51
CA ILE A 163 -5.76 -8.48 1.35
C ILE A 163 -5.81 -9.79 2.13
N MET A 164 -6.26 -9.76 3.39
CA MET A 164 -6.37 -10.96 4.22
C MET A 164 -7.35 -11.98 3.66
N GLU A 165 -8.54 -11.55 3.22
CA GLU A 165 -9.53 -12.43 2.58
C GLU A 165 -8.95 -13.06 1.32
N THR A 166 -8.44 -12.24 0.39
CA THR A 166 -7.94 -12.75 -0.90
C THR A 166 -6.76 -13.70 -0.74
N VAL A 167 -5.77 -13.38 0.11
CA VAL A 167 -4.60 -14.26 0.30
C VAL A 167 -4.92 -15.44 1.23
N GLY A 168 -5.81 -15.24 2.21
CA GLY A 168 -6.25 -16.29 3.14
C GLY A 168 -7.13 -17.35 2.49
N ASP A 169 -8.06 -16.96 1.62
CA ASP A 169 -8.96 -17.87 0.90
C ASP A 169 -8.18 -18.87 0.05
N VAL A 170 -7.11 -18.40 -0.64
CA VAL A 170 -6.25 -19.25 -1.47
C VAL A 170 -5.40 -20.20 -0.62
N ALA A 171 -4.98 -19.78 0.58
CA ALA A 171 -4.23 -20.64 1.50
C ALA A 171 -5.09 -21.76 2.09
N MET A 172 -6.41 -21.56 2.21
CA MET A 172 -7.37 -22.56 2.73
C MET A 172 -7.89 -23.51 1.65
N ALA A 173 -7.74 -23.16 0.37
CA ALA A 173 -8.18 -23.98 -0.77
C ALA A 173 -7.15 -25.02 -1.24
N LYS A 174 -5.92 -24.99 -0.70
CA LYS A 174 -4.84 -25.96 -0.95
C LYS A 174 -4.72 -26.92 0.23
#